data_AF-A0A2C9LHY0-F1
#
_entry.id   AF-A0A2C9LHY0-F1
#
_cell.length_a   1.000
_cell.length_b   1.000
_cell.length_c   1.000
_cell.angle_alpha   90.00
_cell.angle_beta   90.00
_cell.angle_gamma   90.00
#
_symmetry.space_group_name_H-M   'P 1'
#
loop_
_entity.id
_entity.type
_entity.pdbx_description
1 polymer ?
#
loop_
_entity_poly.entity_id
_entity_poly.type
_entity_poly.pdbx_seq_one_letter_code
_entity_poly.pdbx_strand_id
1 'polypeptide(L)'
;MMLHVIKIKSTKYTVYPAYCAAIKTYQEWLSDSNNTKNLPQDTVTNMRAQLDLYKSAVSKYEAWADHDDNKTACLKYEEISLALKKASDLGPPPDAVTKALNDTLNNEENSQKQVKVYNEMVQEIIMSIDSVEV
;
A
#
# COMPACT_ATOMS: atom_id res chain seq x y z
N MET A 1 -20.72 -6.48 -3.93
CA MET A 1 -20.06 -5.96 -2.71
C MET A 1 -18.88 -6.84 -2.27
N MET A 2 -19.04 -8.17 -2.21
CA MET A 2 -17.98 -9.11 -1.78
C MET A 2 -16.70 -9.11 -2.65
N LEU A 3 -16.82 -9.11 -3.99
CA LEU A 3 -15.65 -9.04 -4.90
C LEU A 3 -14.81 -7.76 -4.72
N HIS A 4 -15.44 -6.64 -4.34
CA HIS A 4 -14.73 -5.40 -4.06
C HIS A 4 -13.86 -5.53 -2.80
N VAL A 5 -14.37 -6.18 -1.75
CA VAL A 5 -13.63 -6.46 -0.52
C VAL A 5 -12.48 -7.44 -0.77
N ILE A 6 -12.67 -8.44 -1.62
CA ILE A 6 -11.59 -9.37 -2.00
C ILE A 6 -10.46 -8.61 -2.72
N LYS A 7 -10.80 -7.77 -3.71
CA LYS A 7 -9.82 -6.92 -4.39
C LYS A 7 -9.05 -6.09 -3.35
N ILE A 8 -9.76 -5.41 -2.47
CA ILE A 8 -9.22 -4.58 -1.39
C ILE A 8 -8.26 -5.37 -0.50
N LYS A 9 -8.68 -6.51 0.09
CA LYS A 9 -7.82 -7.34 0.95
C LYS A 9 -6.60 -7.87 0.21
N SER A 10 -6.76 -8.28 -1.05
CA SER A 10 -5.67 -8.82 -1.87
C SER A 10 -4.58 -7.78 -2.22
N THR A 11 -4.90 -6.48 -2.28
CA THR A 11 -3.88 -5.45 -2.56
C THR A 11 -2.78 -5.33 -1.50
N LYS A 12 -3.02 -5.84 -0.28
CA LYS A 12 -2.00 -5.90 0.77
C LYS A 12 -0.75 -6.65 0.32
N TYR A 13 -0.84 -7.64 -0.56
CA TYR A 13 0.33 -8.43 -0.96
C TYR A 13 1.27 -7.73 -1.94
N THR A 14 0.83 -6.64 -2.59
CA THR A 14 1.65 -5.86 -3.53
C THR A 14 1.92 -4.45 -3.03
N VAL A 15 0.88 -3.76 -2.55
CA VAL A 15 0.96 -2.36 -2.15
C VAL A 15 1.73 -2.20 -0.84
N TYR A 16 1.44 -3.01 0.17
CA TYR A 16 2.14 -2.94 1.47
C TYR A 16 3.67 -3.14 1.33
N PRO A 17 4.18 -4.23 0.73
CA PRO A 17 5.63 -4.40 0.62
C PRO A 17 6.27 -3.30 -0.23
N ALA A 18 5.58 -2.79 -1.26
CA ALA A 18 6.11 -1.70 -2.08
C ALA A 18 6.28 -0.39 -1.29
N TYR A 19 5.30 -0.02 -0.47
CA TYR A 19 5.43 1.17 0.36
C TYR A 19 6.38 0.97 1.54
N CYS A 20 6.54 -0.25 2.07
CA CYS A 20 7.60 -0.56 3.04
C CYS A 20 9.00 -0.36 2.43
N ALA A 21 9.23 -0.86 1.21
CA ALA A 21 10.48 -0.66 0.49
C ALA A 21 10.72 0.82 0.19
N ALA A 22 9.69 1.52 -0.30
CA ALA A 22 9.74 2.95 -0.55
C ALA A 22 10.10 3.75 0.71
N ILE A 23 9.46 3.49 1.85
CA ILE A 23 9.75 4.14 3.13
C ILE A 23 11.22 3.97 3.53
N LYS A 24 11.74 2.74 3.44
CA LYS A 24 13.14 2.45 3.78
C LYS A 24 14.09 3.29 2.92
N THR A 25 13.91 3.24 1.59
CA THR A 25 14.73 4.02 0.66
C THR A 25 14.57 5.52 0.87
N TYR A 26 13.37 5.99 1.19
CA TYR A 26 13.09 7.39 1.47
C TYR A 26 13.83 7.88 2.72
N GLN A 27 13.80 7.10 3.80
CA GLN A 27 14.51 7.41 5.04
C GLN A 27 16.01 7.50 4.83
N GLU A 28 16.58 6.53 4.11
CA GLU A 28 18.00 6.53 3.75
C GLU A 28 18.34 7.76 2.89
N TRP A 29 17.51 8.07 1.89
CA TRP A 29 17.71 9.18 0.97
C TRP A 29 17.65 10.55 1.68
N LEU A 30 16.67 10.77 2.56
CA LEU A 30 16.51 12.02 3.33
C LEU A 30 17.58 12.20 4.41
N SER A 31 18.18 11.11 4.90
CA SER A 31 19.22 11.16 5.92
C SER A 31 20.59 11.56 5.34
N ASP A 32 20.79 11.40 4.03
CA ASP A 32 22.01 11.82 3.36
C ASP A 32 21.95 13.33 3.02
N SER A 33 22.83 14.10 3.67
CA SER A 33 22.97 15.54 3.41
C SER A 33 23.34 15.87 1.97
N ASN A 34 24.01 14.98 1.22
CA ASN A 34 24.34 15.22 -0.18
C ASN A 34 23.11 15.28 -1.09
N ASN A 35 22.05 14.55 -0.72
CA ASN A 35 20.80 14.50 -1.45
C ASN A 35 19.91 15.73 -1.19
N THR A 36 20.04 16.33 0.00
CA THR A 36 19.14 17.39 0.47
C THR A 36 19.75 18.78 0.46
N LYS A 37 21.09 18.91 0.51
CA LYS A 37 21.79 20.21 0.66
C LYS A 37 21.49 21.25 -0.41
N ASN A 38 21.19 20.82 -1.63
CA ASN A 38 20.96 21.70 -2.78
C ASN A 38 19.47 21.85 -3.13
N LEU A 39 18.59 21.21 -2.36
CA LEU A 39 17.15 21.30 -2.61
C LEU A 39 16.54 22.50 -1.89
N PRO A 40 15.48 23.10 -2.48
CA PRO A 40 14.67 24.08 -1.78
C PRO A 40 14.10 23.51 -0.48
N GLN A 41 14.04 24.34 0.57
CA GLN A 41 13.53 23.93 1.89
C GLN A 41 12.09 23.38 1.81
N ASP A 42 11.24 23.99 0.98
CA ASP A 42 9.86 23.54 0.77
C ASP A 42 9.81 22.15 0.11
N THR A 43 10.74 21.85 -0.79
CA THR A 43 10.87 20.52 -1.41
C THR A 43 11.21 19.46 -0.38
N VAL A 44 12.22 19.72 0.47
CA VAL A 44 12.60 18.77 1.54
C VAL A 44 11.47 18.60 2.55
N THR A 45 10.73 19.68 2.84
CA THR A 45 9.56 19.64 3.75
C THR A 45 8.44 18.78 3.18
N ASN A 46 8.09 18.97 1.90
CA ASN A 46 7.10 18.15 1.20
C ASN A 46 7.53 16.68 1.15
N MET A 47 8.81 16.41 0.91
CA MET A 47 9.35 15.06 0.90
C MET A 47 9.24 14.35 2.26
N ARG A 48 9.49 15.07 3.36
CA ARG A 48 9.28 14.54 4.72
C ARG A 48 7.79 14.27 4.98
N ALA A 49 6.91 15.20 4.60
CA ALA A 49 5.47 15.00 4.72
C ALA A 49 4.97 13.81 3.88
N GLN A 50 5.55 13.60 2.69
CA GLN A 50 5.25 12.44 1.84
C GLN A 50 5.66 11.13 2.53
N LEU A 51 6.85 11.09 3.14
CA LEU A 51 7.31 9.94 3.93
C LEU A 51 6.35 9.63 5.10
N ASP A 52 5.89 10.64 5.83
CA ASP A 52 4.96 10.44 6.94
C ASP A 52 3.60 9.91 6.46
N LEU A 53 3.13 10.34 5.29
CA LEU A 53 1.92 9.79 4.66
C LEU A 53 2.11 8.34 4.22
N TYR A 54 3.28 7.96 3.70
CA TYR A 54 3.60 6.56 3.39
C TYR A 54 3.59 5.69 4.65
N LYS A 55 4.22 6.15 5.74
CA LYS A 55 4.18 5.45 7.03
C LYS A 55 2.75 5.31 7.57
N SER A 56 1.94 6.36 7.42
CA SER A 56 0.52 6.35 7.81
C SER A 56 -0.33 5.37 6.97
N ALA A 57 0.00 5.17 5.69
CA ALA A 57 -0.63 4.16 4.86
C ALA A 57 -0.19 2.74 5.25
N VAL A 58 1.10 2.54 5.51
CA VAL A 58 1.66 1.25 5.95
C VAL A 58 1.10 0.82 7.30
N SER A 59 1.01 1.72 8.29
CA SER A 59 0.44 1.38 9.60
C SER A 59 -1.02 0.94 9.54
N LYS A 60 -1.80 1.43 8.56
CA LYS A 60 -3.18 0.97 8.33
C LYS A 60 -3.24 -0.44 7.74
N TYR A 61 -2.28 -0.80 6.89
CA TYR A 61 -2.13 -2.19 6.42
C TYR A 61 -1.70 -3.14 7.54
N GLU A 62 -0.84 -2.69 8.46
CA GLU A 62 -0.42 -3.47 9.65
C GLU A 62 -1.59 -3.68 10.62
N ALA A 63 -2.39 -2.64 10.86
CA ALA A 63 -3.59 -2.71 11.69
C ALA A 63 -4.75 -3.46 11.02
N TRP A 64 -4.59 -3.89 9.76
CA TRP A 64 -5.62 -4.64 9.04
C TRP A 64 -5.59 -6.11 9.45
N ALA A 65 -6.64 -6.52 10.17
CA ALA A 65 -6.82 -7.89 10.64
C ALA A 65 -7.57 -8.71 9.58
N ASP A 66 -7.22 -9.99 9.45
CA ASP A 66 -7.82 -10.89 8.45
C ASP A 66 -9.35 -11.05 8.67
N HIS A 67 -9.79 -10.94 9.92
CA HIS A 67 -11.20 -11.00 10.35
C HIS A 67 -11.95 -9.65 10.35
N ASP A 68 -11.34 -8.57 9.84
CA ASP A 68 -12.08 -7.32 9.67
C ASP A 68 -13.32 -7.54 8.79
N ASP A 69 -14.46 -7.03 9.27
CA ASP A 69 -15.70 -7.05 8.50
C ASP A 69 -15.56 -6.22 7.20
N ASN A 70 -16.49 -6.44 6.28
CA ASN A 70 -16.46 -5.80 4.96
C ASN A 70 -16.42 -4.27 5.05
N LYS A 71 -17.12 -3.68 6.03
CA LYS A 71 -17.20 -2.23 6.19
C LYS A 71 -15.86 -1.66 6.66
N THR A 72 -15.25 -2.32 7.64
CA THR A 72 -13.95 -1.96 8.22
C THR A 72 -12.84 -2.09 7.18
N ALA A 73 -12.86 -3.16 6.38
CA ALA A 73 -11.92 -3.35 5.28
C ALA A 73 -12.01 -2.22 4.23
N CYS A 74 -13.23 -1.83 3.83
CA CYS A 74 -13.43 -0.71 2.91
C CYS A 74 -12.93 0.62 3.50
N LEU A 75 -13.27 0.93 4.76
CA LEU A 75 -12.84 2.16 5.42
C LEU A 75 -11.31 2.25 5.52
N LYS A 76 -10.64 1.18 5.94
CA LYS A 76 -9.16 1.15 5.99
C LYS A 76 -8.54 1.39 4.61
N TYR A 77 -9.11 0.82 3.56
CA TYR A 77 -8.64 1.02 2.19
C TYR A 77 -8.86 2.44 1.68
N GLU A 78 -9.99 3.07 2.00
CA GLU A 78 -10.24 4.48 1.70
C GLU A 78 -9.23 5.39 2.40
N GLU A 79 -8.93 5.13 3.66
CA GLU A 79 -7.94 5.89 4.42
C GLU A 79 -6.52 5.72 3.86
N ILE A 80 -6.14 4.51 3.44
CA ILE A 80 -4.88 4.24 2.74
C ILE A 80 -4.84 5.03 1.44
N SER A 81 -5.89 4.92 0.62
CA SER A 81 -5.98 5.61 -0.68
C SER A 81 -5.91 7.13 -0.51
N LEU A 82 -6.55 7.67 0.53
CA LEU A 82 -6.50 9.10 0.85
C LEU A 82 -5.10 9.55 1.28
N ALA A 83 -4.40 8.76 2.10
CA ALA A 83 -3.02 9.06 2.50
C ALA A 83 -2.08 9.07 1.29
N LEU A 84 -2.19 8.08 0.40
CA LEU A 84 -1.39 7.99 -0.81
C LEU A 84 -1.72 9.10 -1.82
N LYS A 85 -3.00 9.48 -1.94
CA LYS A 85 -3.40 10.63 -2.76
C LYS A 85 -2.79 11.93 -2.24
N LYS A 86 -2.93 12.21 -0.94
CA LYS A 86 -2.29 13.37 -0.30
C LYS A 86 -0.77 13.37 -0.51
N ALA A 87 -0.13 12.20 -0.48
CA ALA A 87 1.30 12.07 -0.71
C ALA A 87 1.67 12.40 -2.17
N SER A 88 0.82 12.05 -3.13
CA SER A 88 0.97 12.42 -4.54
C SER A 88 0.77 13.92 -4.78
N ASP A 89 -0.14 14.56 -4.04
CA ASP A 89 -0.43 15.99 -4.16
C ASP A 89 0.74 16.87 -3.68
N LEU A 90 1.68 16.32 -2.89
CA LEU A 90 2.90 17.00 -2.43
C LEU A 90 4.01 17.06 -3.48
N GLY A 91 3.87 16.34 -4.59
CA GLY A 91 4.84 16.23 -5.68
C GLY A 91 5.43 14.83 -5.84
N PRO A 92 6.28 14.64 -6.87
CA PRO A 92 6.90 13.35 -7.14
C PRO A 92 7.95 13.00 -6.07
N PRO A 93 8.04 11.73 -5.64
CA PRO A 93 9.13 11.27 -4.78
C PRO A 93 10.46 11.22 -5.55
N PRO A 94 11.62 11.16 -4.86
CA PRO A 94 12.92 10.98 -5.50
C PRO A 94 12.98 9.71 -6.37
N ASP A 95 13.76 9.73 -7.46
CA ASP A 95 13.86 8.61 -8.40
C ASP A 95 14.21 7.27 -7.75
N ALA A 96 15.10 7.30 -6.75
CA ALA A 96 15.47 6.10 -5.98
C ALA A 96 14.26 5.49 -5.26
N VAL A 97 13.39 6.32 -4.70
CA VAL A 97 12.15 5.91 -4.03
C VAL A 97 11.14 5.39 -5.04
N THR A 98 10.96 6.08 -6.17
CA THR A 98 10.09 5.64 -7.28
C THR A 98 10.53 4.28 -7.80
N LYS A 99 11.84 4.07 -7.96
CA LYS A 99 12.42 2.80 -8.39
C LYS A 99 12.13 1.70 -7.37
N ALA A 100 12.42 1.91 -6.08
CA ALA A 100 12.16 0.92 -5.04
C ALA A 100 10.67 0.51 -4.98
N LEU A 101 9.78 1.48 -5.15
CA LEU A 101 8.34 1.26 -5.22
C LEU A 101 7.96 0.41 -6.45
N ASN A 102 8.42 0.79 -7.64
CA ASN A 102 8.09 0.09 -8.88
C ASN A 102 8.70 -1.32 -8.94
N ASP A 103 9.94 -1.51 -8.50
CA ASP A 103 10.60 -2.81 -8.46
C ASP A 103 9.82 -3.78 -7.55
N THR A 104 9.27 -3.27 -6.45
CA THR A 104 8.49 -4.09 -5.51
C THR A 104 7.05 -4.34 -5.97
N LEU A 105 6.42 -3.35 -6.62
CA LEU A 105 5.08 -3.53 -7.22
C LEU A 105 5.09 -4.56 -8.35
N ASN A 106 6.17 -4.58 -9.15
CA ASN A 106 6.34 -5.52 -10.26
C ASN A 106 6.99 -6.85 -9.82
N ASN A 107 7.13 -7.08 -8.52
CA ASN A 107 7.66 -8.33 -8.01
C ASN A 107 6.68 -9.48 -8.30
N GLU A 108 7.16 -10.48 -9.04
CA GLU A 108 6.33 -11.61 -9.48
C GLU A 108 5.79 -12.42 -8.31
N GLU A 109 6.60 -12.66 -7.28
CA GLU A 109 6.20 -13.42 -6.09
C GLU A 109 5.05 -12.75 -5.33
N ASN A 110 5.13 -11.42 -5.15
CA ASN A 110 4.07 -10.62 -4.54
C ASN A 110 2.78 -10.66 -5.37
N SER A 111 2.91 -10.57 -6.70
CA SER A 111 1.77 -10.67 -7.62
C SER A 111 1.10 -12.04 -7.57
N GLN A 112 1.90 -13.11 -7.53
CA GLN A 112 1.39 -14.49 -7.40
C GLN A 112 0.68 -14.69 -6.06
N LYS A 113 1.21 -14.14 -4.95
CA LYS A 113 0.55 -14.16 -3.64
C LYS A 113 -0.80 -13.44 -3.67
N GLN A 114 -0.86 -12.26 -4.28
CA GLN A 114 -2.12 -11.51 -4.45
C GLN A 114 -3.16 -12.33 -5.21
N VAL A 115 -2.78 -12.94 -6.34
CA VAL A 115 -3.69 -13.75 -7.17
C VAL A 115 -4.14 -15.00 -6.41
N LYS A 116 -3.23 -15.67 -5.71
CA LYS A 116 -3.56 -16.86 -4.91
C LYS A 116 -4.62 -16.53 -3.85
N VAL A 117 -4.39 -15.49 -3.04
CA VAL A 117 -5.34 -15.12 -1.97
C VAL A 117 -6.65 -14.59 -2.55
N TYR A 118 -6.61 -13.85 -3.65
CA TYR A 118 -7.82 -13.46 -4.39
C TYR A 118 -8.65 -14.69 -4.77
N ASN A 119 -8.03 -15.71 -5.36
CA ASN A 119 -8.71 -16.93 -5.78
C ASN A 119 -9.24 -17.73 -4.60
N GLU A 120 -8.48 -17.87 -3.51
CA GLU A 120 -8.91 -18.55 -2.28
C GLU A 120 -10.18 -17.90 -1.71
N MET A 121 -10.18 -16.56 -1.57
CA MET A 121 -11.35 -15.84 -1.06
C MET A 121 -12.57 -15.90 -2.01
N VAL A 122 -12.35 -15.95 -3.32
CA VAL A 122 -13.44 -16.15 -4.30
C VAL A 122 -14.04 -17.56 -4.15
N GLN A 123 -13.21 -18.58 -3.99
CA GLN A 123 -13.65 -19.97 -3.81
C GLN A 123 -14.45 -20.14 -2.51
N GLU A 124 -14.02 -19.53 -1.41
CA GLU A 124 -14.77 -19.53 -0.14
C GLU A 124 -16.19 -18.96 -0.32
N ILE A 125 -16.34 -17.89 -1.10
CA ILE A 125 -17.65 -17.30 -1.39
C ILE A 125 -18.50 -18.24 -2.24
N ILE A 126 -17.93 -18.84 -3.28
CA ILE A 126 -18.65 -19.80 -4.14
C ILE A 126 -19.18 -20.97 -3.30
N MET A 127 -18.31 -21.59 -2.49
CA MET A 127 -18.70 -22.69 -1.60
C MET A 127 -19.76 -22.28 -0.57
N SER A 128 -19.69 -21.05 -0.07
CA SER A 128 -20.68 -20.53 0.87
C SER A 128 -22.06 -20.35 0.22
N ILE A 129 -22.12 -20.05 -1.09
CA ILE A 129 -23.37 -19.93 -1.84
C ILE A 129 -23.98 -21.31 -2.10
N ASP A 130 -23.17 -22.27 -2.54
CA ASP A 130 -23.62 -23.63 -2.84
C ASP A 130 -24.13 -24.37 -1.58
N SER A 131 -23.65 -24.00 -0.40
CA SER A 131 -24.08 -24.57 0.88
C SER A 131 -25.46 -24.09 1.39
N VAL A 132 -26.11 -23.14 0.70
CA VAL A 132 -27.43 -22.59 1.06
C VAL A 132 -28.60 -23.35 0.40
N GLU A 133 -28.32 -24.28 -0.51
CA GLU A 133 -29.32 -25.20 -1.07
C GLU A 133 -29.35 -26.56 -0.33
N VAL A 134 -29.73 -26.57 0.96
CA VAL A 134 -30.25 -27.78 1.66
C VAL A 134 -31.34 -27.39 2.64
#